data_AF-A0AAJ5REU4-F1
#
_entry.id   AF-A0AAJ5REU4-F1
#
_cell.length_a   1.000
_cell.length_b   1.000
_cell.length_c   1.000
_cell.angle_alpha   90.00
_cell.angle_beta   90.00
_cell.angle_gamma   90.00
#
_symmetry.space_group_name_H-M   'P 1'
#
loop_
_entity.id
_entity.type
_entity.pdbx_description
1 polymer ?
#
loop_
_entity_poly.entity_id
_entity_poly.type
_entity_poly.pdbx_seq_one_letter_code
_entity_poly.pdbx_strand_id
1 'polypeptide(L)' 'MTAEQETFKRFLEWSFEDHAEDIIRTIVWLNSHMVKIRREYPKEYLAYKALSNQELNQVICEVLLPF' A
#
# COMPACT_ATOMS: atom_id res chain seq x y z
N MET A 1 -10.72 8.84 -5.89
CA MET A 1 -9.50 8.04 -6.10
C MET A 1 -9.59 7.32 -7.42
N THR A 2 -8.47 7.01 -8.06
CA THR A 2 -8.42 6.11 -9.22
C THR A 2 -8.61 4.65 -8.79
N ALA A 3 -8.88 3.75 -9.73
CA ALA A 3 -9.03 2.32 -9.43
C ALA A 3 -7.74 1.71 -8.84
N GLU A 4 -6.59 2.17 -9.31
CA GLU A 4 -5.27 1.78 -8.82
C GLU A 4 -5.05 2.28 -7.39
N GLN A 5 -5.43 3.54 -7.10
CA GLN A 5 -5.36 4.09 -5.75
C GLN A 5 -6.25 3.31 -4.77
N GLU A 6 -7.48 2.95 -5.16
CA GLU A 6 -8.38 2.17 -4.29
C GLU A 6 -7.86 0.75 -4.06
N THR A 7 -7.34 0.11 -5.10
CA THR A 7 -6.75 -1.23 -5.01
C THR A 7 -5.55 -1.22 -4.06
N PHE A 8 -4.64 -0.26 -4.23
CA PHE A 8 -3.48 -0.15 -3.35
C PHE A 8 -3.87 0.28 -1.93
N LYS A 9 -4.85 1.18 -1.76
CA LYS A 9 -5.34 1.61 -0.44
C LYS A 9 -5.81 0.42 0.38
N ARG A 10 -6.71 -0.42 -0.15
CA ARG A 10 -7.21 -1.62 0.56
C ARG A 10 -6.09 -2.58 0.95
N PHE A 11 -5.10 -2.74 0.07
CA PHE A 11 -3.94 -3.58 0.36
C PHE A 11 -3.05 -2.98 1.46
N LEU A 12 -2.85 -1.66 1.44
CA LEU A 12 -2.09 -0.93 2.45
C LEU A 12 -2.79 -0.96 3.80
N GLU A 13 -4.12 -0.78 3.85
CA GLU A 13 -4.95 -0.89 5.08
C GLU A 13 -4.79 -2.26 5.72
N TRP A 14 -4.97 -3.33 4.94
CA TRP A 14 -4.79 -4.69 5.45
C TRP A 14 -3.35 -4.93 5.96
N SER A 15 -2.35 -4.45 5.22
CA SER A 15 -0.94 -4.57 5.63
C SER A 15 -0.63 -3.71 6.86
N PHE A 16 -1.33 -2.60 7.05
CA PHE A 16 -1.17 -1.69 8.18
C PHE A 16 -1.74 -2.31 9.46
N GLU A 17 -2.92 -2.92 9.39
CA GLU A 17 -3.52 -3.69 10.48
C GLU A 17 -2.63 -4.88 10.89
N ASP A 18 -2.11 -5.64 9.92
CA ASP A 18 -1.20 -6.79 10.17
C ASP A 18 0.09 -6.38 10.89
N HIS A 19 0.53 -5.13 10.70
CA HIS A 19 1.73 -4.58 11.31
C HIS A 19 1.44 -3.71 12.55
N ALA A 20 0.29 -3.91 13.20
CA ALA A 20 -0.11 -3.23 14.43
C ALA A 20 -0.14 -1.70 14.30
N GLU A 21 -0.65 -1.21 13.16
CA GLU A 21 -0.83 0.22 12.88
C GLU A 21 0.50 1.02 12.88
N ASP A 22 1.63 0.36 12.60
CA ASP A 22 2.92 1.00 12.40
C ASP A 22 3.23 1.17 10.91
N ILE A 23 2.98 2.38 10.38
CA ILE A 23 3.14 2.66 8.95
C ILE A 23 4.59 2.56 8.48
N ILE A 24 5.55 2.90 9.33
CA ILE A 24 6.97 2.84 8.97
C ILE A 24 7.34 1.38 8.76
N ARG A 25 6.92 0.51 9.68
CA ARG A 25 7.12 -0.93 9.56
C ARG A 25 6.39 -1.51 8.35
N THR A 26 5.15 -1.12 8.08
CA THR A 26 4.38 -1.56 6.90
C THR A 26 5.09 -1.20 5.60
N ILE A 27 5.54 0.05 5.44
CA ILE A 27 6.22 0.51 4.21
C ILE A 27 7.57 -0.18 4.03
N VAL A 28 8.33 -0.40 5.11
CA VAL A 28 9.59 -1.16 5.05
C VAL A 28 9.33 -2.61 4.64
N TRP A 29 8.28 -3.23 5.18
CA TRP A 29 7.90 -4.60 4.81
C TRP A 29 7.50 -4.68 3.34
N LEU A 30 6.64 -3.78 2.86
CA LEU A 30 6.21 -3.74 1.46
C LEU A 30 7.41 -3.67 0.51
N ASN A 31 8.31 -2.71 0.75
CA ASN A 31 9.49 -2.52 -0.11
C ASN A 31 10.44 -3.73 -0.11
N SER A 32 10.60 -4.40 1.03
CA SER A 32 11.46 -5.59 1.14
C SER A 32 10.85 -6.87 0.56
N HIS A 33 9.52 -6.90 0.37
CA HIS A 33 8.79 -8.10 -0.06
C HIS A 33 8.15 -7.99 -1.46
N MET A 34 8.60 -7.03 -2.29
CA MET A 34 8.04 -6.80 -3.63
C MET A 34 7.99 -8.04 -4.54
N VAL A 35 8.98 -8.95 -4.43
CA VAL A 35 8.97 -10.22 -5.19
C VAL A 35 7.84 -11.14 -4.75
N LYS A 36 7.62 -11.24 -3.43
CA LYS A 36 6.53 -12.02 -2.84
C LYS A 36 5.19 -11.41 -3.22
N ILE A 37 5.05 -10.09 -3.08
CA ILE A 37 3.84 -9.33 -3.41
C ILE A 37 3.48 -9.50 -4.88
N ARG A 38 4.44 -9.39 -5.80
CA ARG A 38 4.20 -9.67 -7.24
C ARG A 38 3.65 -11.07 -7.51
N ARG A 39 4.06 -12.07 -6.73
CA ARG A 39 3.63 -13.47 -6.91
C ARG A 39 2.26 -13.74 -6.31
N GLU A 40 2.01 -13.24 -5.09
CA GLU A 40 0.83 -13.58 -4.29
C GLU A 40 -0.31 -12.57 -4.48
N TYR A 41 0.02 -11.30 -4.73
CA TYR A 41 -0.90 -10.17 -4.89
C TYR A 41 -0.57 -9.39 -6.17
N PRO A 42 -0.67 -10.03 -7.36
CA PRO A 42 -0.21 -9.44 -8.61
C PRO A 42 -0.97 -8.17 -9.01
N LYS A 43 -2.25 -8.04 -8.62
CA LYS A 43 -3.08 -6.87 -8.93
C LYS A 43 -2.64 -5.66 -8.12
N GLU A 44 -2.41 -5.87 -6.83
CA GLU A 44 -1.98 -4.88 -5.85
C GLU A 44 -0.56 -4.42 -6.16
N TYR A 45 0.31 -5.34 -6.58
CA TYR A 45 1.63 -5.02 -7.11
C TYR A 45 1.56 -4.08 -8.32
N LEU A 46 0.71 -4.41 -9.31
CA LEU A 46 0.56 -3.59 -10.51
C LEU A 46 -0.05 -2.22 -10.18
N ALA A 47 -1.03 -2.17 -9.28
CA ALA A 47 -1.60 -0.92 -8.78
C ALA A 47 -0.52 -0.05 -8.13
N TYR A 48 0.27 -0.59 -7.19
CA TYR A 48 1.40 0.11 -6.58
C TYR A 48 2.39 0.66 -7.61
N LYS A 49 2.73 -0.14 -8.63
CA LYS A 49 3.67 0.24 -9.68
C LYS A 49 3.13 1.29 -10.66
N ALA A 50 1.81 1.43 -10.77
CA ALA A 50 1.16 2.41 -11.64
C ALA A 50 1.05 3.80 -11.01
N LEU A 51 1.13 3.89 -9.68
CA LEU A 51 1.02 5.15 -8.95
C LEU A 51 2.34 5.94 -8.96
N SER A 52 2.23 7.25 -9.13
CA SER A 52 3.32 8.19 -8.86
C SER A 52 3.58 8.31 -7.36
N ASN A 53 4.76 8.85 -6.98
CA ASN A 53 5.07 9.12 -5.57
C ASN A 53 4.04 10.05 -4.91
N GLN A 54 3.48 11.00 -5.66
CA GLN A 54 2.45 11.90 -5.14
C GLN A 54 1.16 11.15 -4.81
N GLU A 55 0.72 10.24 -5.69
CA GLU A 55 -0.46 9.41 -5.46
C GLU A 55 -0.25 8.39 -4.35
N LEU A 56 0.95 7.81 -4.24
CA LEU A 56 1.34 6.95 -3.13
C LEU A 56 1.26 7.70 -1.80
N ASN A 57 1.83 8.91 -1.74
CA ASN A 57 1.74 9.76 -0.55
C ASN A 57 0.28 10.09 -0.20
N GLN A 58 -0.56 10.36 -1.20
CA GLN A 58 -1.99 10.59 -0.98
C GLN A 58 -2.66 9.35 -0.35
N VAL A 59 -2.40 8.15 -0.88
CA VAL A 59 -2.95 6.90 -0.32
C VAL A 59 -2.43 6.65 1.10
N ILE A 60 -1.15 6.88 1.36
CA ILE A 60 -0.58 6.73 2.71
C ILE A 60 -1.26 7.69 3.69
N CYS A 61 -1.45 8.96 3.32
CA CYS A 61 -2.17 9.92 4.15
C CYS A 61 -3.61 9.45 4.42
N GLU A 62 -4.31 8.96 3.40
CA GLU A 62 -5.68 8.43 3.53
C GLU A 62 -5.79 7.23 4.48
N VAL A 63 -4.76 6.38 4.56
CA VAL A 63 -4.72 5.25 5.52
C VAL A 63 -4.33 5.73 6.93
N LEU A 64 -3.44 6.72 7.00
CA LEU A 64 -2.88 7.23 8.25
C LEU A 64 -3.75 8.23 9.00
N LEU A 65 -4.80 8.76 8.38
CA LEU A 65 -5.69 9.70 9.01
C LEU A 65 -6.81 8.94 9.71
N PRO A 66 -6.74 8.71 11.04
CA PRO A 66 -7.94 8.69 11.82
C PRO A 66 -8.32 10.16 12.04
N PHE A 67 -9.60 10.50 11.85
CA PHE A 67 -10.23 11.79 12.20
C PHE A 67 -10.08 12.94 11.19
#